data_AF-A0A1M6RJ57-F1
#
_entry.id   AF-A0A1M6RJ57-F1
#
_cell.length_a   1.000
_cell.length_b   1.000
_cell.length_c   1.000
_cell.angle_alpha   90.00
_cell.angle_beta   90.00
_cell.angle_gamma   90.00
#
_symmetry.space_group_name_H-M   'P 1'
#
loop_
_entity.id
_entity.type
_entity.pdbx_description
1 polymer ?
#
loop_
_entity_poly.entity_id
_entity_poly.type
_entity_poly.pdbx_seq_one_letter_code
_entity_poly.pdbx_strand_id
1 'polypeptide(L)'
;MKKNDIIWLLVILCGCVGVVISGRAVEQDYKRDLNVLELNGSPYGELIGISVQDAVHLLIHAGQGHEHLKEGESCEVCGETHGVVRGQGWSLSDCKWKLQNLEKDVRANNSPTPHVGAAYAFEMKRAGELVEMAYELDPTNYANFNALSYFYASSLLKYEGAESGFEAVLALSQRTLEECDKKPLDVNDALTAASATESILIYKTSLSGGMEGVEAYLPYYQEHVSRVQRCHWVIEQSKLNGAFDGLSESRKAELVERVQQFNYLLNQYALKVRAYKQELRGKKSLPE
;
A
#
# COMPACT_ATOMS: atom_id res chain seq x y z
N MET A 1 56.37 28.64 -3.56
CA MET A 1 55.79 27.80 -4.64
C MET A 1 56.07 28.45 -5.96
N LYS A 2 56.69 27.73 -6.90
CA LYS A 2 56.88 28.20 -8.27
C LYS A 2 55.52 28.23 -8.97
N LYS A 3 55.35 29.10 -9.96
CA LYS A 3 54.10 29.23 -10.74
C LYS A 3 53.60 27.88 -11.29
N ASN A 4 54.52 26.97 -11.60
CA ASN A 4 54.22 25.62 -12.07
C ASN A 4 53.61 24.72 -10.98
N ASP A 5 53.97 24.91 -9.71
CA ASP A 5 53.44 24.12 -8.59
C ASP A 5 51.95 24.43 -8.33
N ILE A 6 51.55 25.69 -8.55
CA ILE A 6 50.15 26.14 -8.43
C ILE A 6 49.29 25.51 -9.54
N ILE A 7 49.82 25.41 -10.76
CA ILE A 7 49.11 24.83 -11.90
C ILE A 7 48.86 23.33 -11.67
N TRP A 8 49.87 22.60 -11.19
CA TRP A 8 49.73 21.18 -10.88
C TRP A 8 48.73 20.91 -9.75
N LEU A 9 48.74 21.75 -8.70
CA LEU A 9 47.76 21.67 -7.62
C LEU A 9 46.33 21.88 -8.13
N LEU A 10 46.09 22.84 -9.02
CA LEU A 10 44.77 23.09 -9.60
C LEU A 10 44.29 21.92 -10.48
N VAL A 11 45.17 21.32 -11.28
CA VAL A 11 44.83 20.16 -12.12
C VAL A 11 44.44 18.96 -11.24
N ILE A 12 45.19 18.68 -10.18
CA ILE A 12 44.87 17.61 -9.24
C ILE A 12 43.55 17.90 -8.53
N LEU A 13 43.33 19.14 -8.07
CA LEU A 13 42.09 19.53 -7.39
C LEU A 13 40.86 19.36 -8.31
N CYS A 14 40.95 19.82 -9.56
CA CYS A 14 39.88 19.66 -10.55
C CYS A 14 39.64 18.17 -10.89
N GLY A 15 40.69 17.36 -11.00
CA GLY A 15 40.59 15.92 -11.19
C GLY A 15 39.89 15.22 -10.03
N CYS A 16 40.26 15.53 -8.78
CA CYS A 16 39.62 14.97 -7.59
C CYS A 16 38.15 15.40 -7.47
N VAL A 17 37.82 16.66 -7.75
CA VAL A 17 36.43 17.14 -7.77
C VAL A 17 35.62 16.44 -8.86
N GLY A 18 36.19 16.25 -10.05
CA GLY A 18 35.56 15.48 -11.13
C GLY A 18 35.26 14.04 -10.73
N VAL A 19 36.22 13.33 -10.11
CA VAL A 19 36.04 11.95 -9.65
C VAL A 19 34.98 11.86 -8.54
N VAL A 20 34.91 12.83 -7.63
CA VAL A 20 33.88 12.85 -6.56
C VAL A 20 32.48 13.15 -7.14
N ILE A 21 32.36 14.08 -8.08
CA ILE A 21 31.08 14.41 -8.71
C ILE A 21 30.61 13.25 -9.60
N SER A 22 31.49 12.69 -10.43
CA SER A 22 31.17 11.52 -11.26
C SER A 22 30.89 10.28 -10.40
N GLY A 23 31.63 10.07 -9.32
CA GLY A 23 31.36 8.98 -8.36
C GLY A 23 30.00 9.10 -7.71
N ARG A 24 29.58 10.32 -7.31
CA ARG A 24 28.24 10.57 -6.78
C ARG A 24 27.13 10.44 -7.83
N ALA A 25 27.40 10.85 -9.07
CA ALA A 25 26.45 10.66 -10.18
C ALA A 25 26.25 9.17 -10.48
N VAL A 26 27.32 8.36 -10.44
CA VAL A 26 27.27 6.90 -10.60
C VAL A 26 26.57 6.23 -9.42
N GLU A 27 26.74 6.72 -8.18
CA GLU A 27 26.02 6.22 -7.00
C GLU A 27 24.51 6.52 -7.06
N GLN A 28 24.10 7.66 -7.67
CA GLN A 28 22.70 7.95 -7.96
C GLN A 28 22.15 7.11 -9.13
N ASP A 29 22.93 6.84 -10.17
CA ASP A 29 22.51 6.00 -11.30
C ASP A 29 22.43 4.50 -10.92
N TYR A 30 23.18 4.04 -9.92
CA TYR A 30 23.05 2.68 -9.37
C TYR A 30 21.78 2.47 -8.52
N LYS A 31 21.12 3.57 -8.12
CA LYS A 31 19.79 3.55 -7.49
C LYS A 31 18.64 3.55 -8.49
N ARG A 32 18.90 3.43 -9.80
CA ARG A 32 17.85 2.92 -10.69
C ARG A 32 17.55 1.50 -10.22
N ASP A 33 16.30 1.23 -9.86
CA ASP A 33 15.79 -0.13 -9.72
C ASP A 33 16.01 -0.86 -11.05
N LEU A 34 17.17 -1.50 -11.14
CA LEU A 34 17.55 -2.30 -12.28
C LEU A 34 16.62 -3.49 -12.27
N ASN A 35 15.56 -3.40 -13.08
CA ASN A 35 14.66 -4.52 -13.37
C ASN A 35 15.37 -5.53 -14.30
N VAL A 36 16.56 -6.02 -13.92
CA VAL A 36 17.47 -6.83 -14.75
C VAL A 36 16.79 -8.12 -15.23
N LEU A 37 15.90 -8.65 -14.41
CA LEU A 37 15.15 -9.88 -14.70
C LEU A 37 13.77 -9.59 -15.30
N GLU A 38 13.46 -8.32 -15.59
CA GLU A 38 12.14 -7.88 -16.06
C GLU A 38 10.99 -8.35 -15.15
N LEU A 39 11.25 -8.51 -13.84
CA LEU A 39 10.27 -8.96 -12.88
C LEU A 39 9.22 -7.90 -12.56
N ASN A 40 9.63 -6.63 -12.42
CA ASN A 40 8.70 -5.55 -12.08
C ASN A 40 7.64 -5.38 -13.18
N GLY A 41 6.36 -5.44 -12.80
CA GLY A 41 5.22 -5.36 -13.71
C GLY A 41 5.00 -6.61 -14.57
N SER A 42 5.75 -7.69 -14.36
CA SER A 42 5.57 -8.97 -15.06
C SER A 42 4.64 -9.91 -14.29
N PRO A 43 4.05 -10.93 -14.95
CA PRO A 43 3.27 -11.97 -14.27
C PRO A 43 4.07 -12.74 -13.20
N TYR A 44 5.39 -12.87 -13.38
CA TYR A 44 6.25 -13.51 -12.38
C TYR A 44 6.50 -12.60 -11.17
N GLY A 45 6.65 -11.30 -11.40
CA GLY A 45 6.74 -10.31 -10.34
C GLY A 45 5.47 -10.27 -9.50
N GLU A 46 4.30 -10.30 -10.14
CA GLU A 46 3.00 -10.39 -9.46
C GLU A 46 2.93 -11.59 -8.50
N LEU A 47 3.31 -12.79 -8.97
CA LEU A 47 3.35 -13.98 -8.13
C LEU A 47 4.31 -13.86 -6.94
N ILE A 48 5.50 -13.29 -7.17
CA ILE A 48 6.48 -13.06 -6.11
C ILE A 48 5.94 -12.04 -5.11
N GLY A 49 5.39 -10.92 -5.58
CA GLY A 49 4.82 -9.86 -4.73
C GLY A 49 3.73 -10.40 -3.82
N ILE A 50 2.80 -11.19 -4.36
CA ILE A 50 1.75 -11.87 -3.57
C ILE A 50 2.38 -12.82 -2.54
N SER A 51 3.38 -13.61 -2.91
CA SER A 51 4.01 -14.57 -2.00
C SER A 51 4.72 -13.93 -0.81
N VAL A 52 5.21 -12.70 -0.98
CA VAL A 52 5.92 -11.95 0.07
C VAL A 52 4.96 -11.41 1.13
N GLN A 53 3.68 -11.22 0.81
CA GLN A 53 2.68 -10.69 1.76
C GLN A 53 2.54 -11.55 3.02
N ASP A 54 2.67 -12.88 2.92
CA ASP A 54 2.62 -13.78 4.07
C ASP A 54 3.75 -13.49 5.08
N ALA A 55 4.96 -13.27 4.57
CA ALA A 55 6.13 -12.98 5.40
C ALA A 55 6.02 -11.61 6.07
N VAL A 56 5.49 -10.62 5.33
CA VAL A 56 5.15 -9.29 5.86
C VAL A 56 4.15 -9.40 6.99
N HIS A 57 3.04 -10.11 6.79
CA HIS A 57 2.01 -10.30 7.81
C HIS A 57 2.59 -10.96 9.07
N LEU A 58 3.44 -11.99 8.91
CA LEU A 58 4.11 -12.64 10.03
C LEU A 58 5.02 -11.68 10.81
N LEU A 59 5.77 -10.82 10.12
CA LEU A 59 6.66 -9.82 10.75
C LEU A 59 5.87 -8.74 11.48
N ILE A 60 4.82 -8.19 10.87
CA ILE A 60 3.99 -7.11 11.46
C ILE A 60 3.29 -7.58 12.72
N HIS A 61 2.73 -8.78 12.68
CA HIS A 61 2.00 -9.33 13.80
C HIS A 61 2.91 -10.08 14.78
N ALA A 62 4.23 -10.10 14.58
CA ALA A 62 5.18 -10.89 15.40
C ALA A 62 4.76 -12.38 15.54
N GLY A 63 4.10 -12.92 14.52
CA GLY A 63 3.47 -14.24 14.59
C GLY A 63 2.31 -14.36 15.60
N GLN A 64 1.82 -13.28 16.20
CA GLN A 64 0.47 -13.21 16.76
C GLN A 64 -0.54 -13.34 15.61
N GLY A 65 -0.66 -14.54 15.05
CA GLY A 65 -1.89 -14.94 14.42
C GLY A 65 -3.00 -14.62 15.42
N HIS A 66 -4.06 -13.99 14.92
CA HIS A 66 -5.33 -13.94 15.61
C HIS A 66 -5.62 -15.38 16.08
N GLU A 67 -6.04 -15.57 17.33
CA GLU A 67 -6.46 -16.89 17.79
C GLU A 67 -7.58 -17.37 16.88
N HIS A 68 -7.25 -18.24 15.93
CA HIS A 68 -8.24 -19.01 15.22
C HIS A 68 -8.71 -20.06 16.22
N LEU A 69 -9.74 -19.63 16.94
CA LEU A 69 -10.68 -20.32 17.80
C LEU A 69 -10.77 -21.84 17.61
N LYS A 70 -11.03 -22.54 18.73
CA LYS A 70 -11.20 -23.99 18.76
C LYS A 70 -12.44 -24.42 17.97
N GLU A 71 -12.51 -25.71 17.62
CA GLU A 71 -13.63 -26.33 16.89
C GLU A 71 -14.99 -25.84 17.44
N GLY A 72 -15.75 -25.07 16.65
CA GLY A 72 -17.09 -24.56 17.00
C GLY A 72 -17.17 -23.16 17.62
N GLU A 73 -16.05 -22.46 17.80
CA GLU A 73 -16.01 -21.09 18.29
C GLU A 73 -16.04 -20.08 17.10
N SER A 74 -16.87 -19.03 17.20
CA SER A 74 -17.10 -18.01 16.17
C SER A 74 -16.08 -16.87 16.28
N CYS A 75 -15.39 -16.52 15.19
CA CYS A 75 -14.37 -15.47 15.21
C CYS A 75 -14.95 -14.14 15.72
N GLU A 76 -14.47 -13.64 16.86
CA GLU A 76 -14.97 -12.37 17.43
C GLU A 76 -14.71 -11.16 16.50
N VAL A 77 -13.75 -11.28 15.59
CA VAL A 77 -13.36 -10.20 14.66
C VAL A 77 -14.21 -10.20 13.38
N CYS A 78 -14.57 -11.36 12.82
CA CYS A 78 -15.31 -11.43 11.55
C CYS A 78 -16.72 -12.07 11.64
N GLY A 79 -17.09 -12.67 12.77
CA GLY A 79 -18.41 -13.24 13.02
C GLY A 79 -18.69 -14.60 12.35
N GLU A 80 -17.74 -15.15 11.60
CA GLU A 80 -17.90 -16.41 10.85
C GLU A 80 -17.37 -17.63 11.64
N THR A 81 -18.00 -18.80 11.45
CA THR A 81 -17.55 -20.09 11.98
C THR A 81 -16.74 -20.84 10.94
N HIS A 82 -15.44 -21.01 11.20
CA HIS A 82 -14.55 -21.76 10.30
C HIS A 82 -14.70 -23.27 10.54
N GLY A 83 -15.36 -23.96 9.60
CA GLY A 83 -15.52 -25.42 9.63
C GLY A 83 -14.30 -26.16 9.08
N VAL A 84 -13.80 -27.15 9.82
CA VAL A 84 -12.73 -28.04 9.34
C VAL A 84 -13.29 -29.03 8.33
N VAL A 85 -12.75 -29.04 7.11
CA VAL A 85 -12.95 -30.14 6.15
C VAL A 85 -12.09 -31.32 6.61
N ARG A 86 -12.71 -32.33 7.24
CA ARG A 86 -12.03 -33.60 7.59
C ARG A 86 -11.78 -34.43 6.32
N GLY A 87 -10.55 -34.38 5.80
CA GLY A 87 -10.03 -35.33 4.82
C GLY A 87 -8.61 -35.75 5.20
N GLN A 88 -8.34 -37.06 5.25
CA GLN A 88 -7.04 -37.62 5.62
C GLN A 88 -5.95 -37.25 4.60
N GLY A 89 -5.13 -36.28 4.96
CA GLY A 89 -3.96 -35.81 4.24
C GLY A 89 -3.71 -34.39 4.70
N TRP A 90 -2.48 -34.05 5.12
CA TRP A 90 -2.21 -32.64 5.44
C TRP A 90 -2.37 -31.87 4.14
N SER A 91 -3.35 -30.98 4.09
CA SER A 91 -3.48 -30.07 2.98
C SER A 91 -2.24 -29.18 2.94
N LEU A 92 -1.90 -28.65 1.76
CA LEU A 92 -0.77 -27.73 1.63
C LEU A 92 -0.93 -26.53 2.58
N SER A 93 -2.18 -26.11 2.81
CA SER A 93 -2.60 -25.14 3.82
C SER A 93 -2.26 -25.57 5.26
N ASP A 94 -2.47 -26.83 5.64
CA ASP A 94 -2.13 -27.33 6.98
C ASP A 94 -0.61 -27.37 7.19
N CYS A 95 0.14 -27.78 6.17
CA CYS A 95 1.60 -27.75 6.19
C CYS A 95 2.12 -26.30 6.34
N LYS A 96 1.56 -25.37 5.54
CA LYS A 96 1.88 -23.94 5.60
C LYS A 96 1.61 -23.37 7.00
N TRP A 97 0.45 -23.69 7.59
CA TRP A 97 0.08 -23.27 8.94
C TRP A 97 1.07 -23.80 10.00
N LYS A 98 1.45 -25.08 9.92
CA LYS A 98 2.44 -25.63 10.86
C LYS A 98 3.80 -24.96 10.74
N LEU A 99 4.25 -24.66 9.52
CA LEU A 99 5.50 -23.93 9.31
C LEU A 99 5.45 -22.51 9.88
N GLN A 100 4.35 -21.79 9.67
CA GLN A 100 4.15 -20.46 10.24
C GLN A 100 4.12 -20.48 11.78
N ASN A 101 3.49 -21.48 12.39
CA ASN A 101 3.50 -21.64 13.85
C ASN A 101 4.87 -22.04 14.39
N LEU A 102 5.60 -22.92 13.70
CA LEU A 102 6.97 -23.23 14.08
C LEU A 102 7.85 -21.98 14.02
N GLU A 103 7.70 -21.15 12.98
CA GLU A 103 8.44 -19.91 12.86
C GLU A 103 8.06 -18.90 13.96
N LYS A 104 6.77 -18.78 14.27
CA LYS A 104 6.27 -18.01 15.43
C LYS A 104 6.90 -18.50 16.73
N ASP A 105 6.86 -19.80 17.00
CA ASP A 105 7.36 -20.40 18.23
C ASP A 105 8.87 -20.24 18.35
N VAL A 106 9.60 -20.37 17.23
CA VAL A 106 11.03 -20.08 17.16
C VAL A 106 11.31 -18.61 17.46
N ARG A 107 10.52 -17.66 16.90
CA ARG A 107 10.68 -16.22 17.17
C ARG A 107 10.33 -15.86 18.62
N ALA A 108 9.28 -16.46 19.18
CA ALA A 108 8.88 -16.27 20.57
C ALA A 108 9.89 -16.87 21.56
N ASN A 109 10.49 -18.02 21.24
CA ASN A 109 11.43 -18.73 22.12
C ASN A 109 12.91 -18.31 21.93
N ASN A 110 13.29 -17.70 20.80
CA ASN A 110 14.68 -17.27 20.56
C ASN A 110 15.04 -15.94 21.22
N SER A 111 14.13 -15.32 21.98
CA SER A 111 14.46 -14.11 22.74
C SER A 111 14.59 -14.43 24.23
N PRO A 112 15.81 -14.53 24.80
CA PRO A 112 16.02 -14.66 26.25
C PRO A 112 15.62 -13.42 27.05
N THR A 113 14.99 -12.42 26.41
CA THR A 113 14.54 -11.15 26.99
C THR A 113 13.18 -10.75 26.39
N PRO A 114 12.33 -10.02 27.15
CA PRO A 114 11.11 -9.41 26.59
C PRO A 114 11.48 -8.59 25.34
N HIS A 115 10.68 -8.68 24.26
CA HIS A 115 10.94 -8.08 22.95
C HIS A 115 11.72 -6.76 23.06
N VAL A 116 13.03 -6.84 22.83
CA VAL A 116 13.91 -5.67 22.88
C VAL A 116 13.48 -4.79 21.70
N GLY A 117 13.25 -3.50 21.93
CA GLY A 117 12.79 -2.59 20.86
C GLY A 117 13.65 -2.63 19.58
N ALA A 118 14.91 -3.05 19.68
CA ALA A 118 15.80 -3.28 18.54
C ALA A 118 15.38 -4.46 17.62
N ALA A 119 14.90 -5.57 18.18
CA ALA A 119 14.43 -6.71 17.39
C ALA A 119 13.14 -6.35 16.64
N TYR A 120 12.20 -5.71 17.33
CA TYR A 120 10.98 -5.17 16.71
C TYR A 120 11.31 -4.14 15.62
N ALA A 121 12.25 -3.22 15.87
CA ALA A 121 12.69 -2.26 14.86
C ALA A 121 13.32 -2.93 13.63
N PHE A 122 14.10 -4.00 13.82
CA PHE A 122 14.65 -4.78 12.72
C PHE A 122 13.55 -5.49 11.92
N GLU A 123 12.59 -6.13 12.59
CA GLU A 123 11.47 -6.81 11.94
C GLU A 123 10.58 -5.82 11.17
N MET A 124 10.33 -4.62 11.72
CA MET A 124 9.56 -3.57 11.05
C MET A 124 10.28 -2.98 9.86
N LYS A 125 11.60 -2.77 9.97
CA LYS A 125 12.42 -2.41 8.81
C LYS A 125 12.31 -3.48 7.73
N ARG A 126 12.45 -4.76 8.09
CA ARG A 126 12.39 -5.85 7.11
C ARG A 126 11.00 -5.98 6.47
N ALA A 127 9.94 -5.79 7.25
CA ALA A 127 8.58 -5.78 6.72
C ALA A 127 8.40 -4.63 5.73
N GLY A 128 8.90 -3.43 6.04
CA GLY A 128 8.89 -2.28 5.14
C GLY A 128 9.58 -2.57 3.79
N GLU A 129 10.81 -3.08 3.82
CA GLU A 129 11.57 -3.46 2.62
C GLU A 129 10.82 -4.47 1.75
N LEU A 130 10.16 -5.45 2.37
CA LEU A 130 9.39 -6.48 1.68
C LEU A 130 8.10 -5.93 1.06
N VAL A 131 7.43 -5.00 1.73
CA VAL A 131 6.23 -4.33 1.20
C VAL A 131 6.57 -3.40 0.04
N GLU A 132 7.67 -2.65 0.15
CA GLU A 132 8.19 -1.84 -0.96
C GLU A 132 8.50 -2.72 -2.17
N MET A 133 9.24 -3.83 -1.96
CA MET A 133 9.52 -4.79 -3.02
C MET A 133 8.23 -5.36 -3.64
N ALA A 134 7.26 -5.77 -2.82
CA ALA A 134 6.00 -6.33 -3.33
C ALA A 134 5.23 -5.31 -4.19
N TYR A 135 5.21 -4.03 -3.78
CA TYR A 135 4.62 -2.96 -4.56
C TYR A 135 5.37 -2.70 -5.86
N GLU A 136 6.70 -2.62 -5.86
CA GLU A 136 7.46 -2.40 -7.11
C GLU A 136 7.31 -3.57 -8.10
N LEU A 137 7.06 -4.78 -7.61
CA LEU A 137 6.77 -5.93 -8.43
C LEU A 137 5.38 -5.87 -9.08
N ASP A 138 4.36 -5.45 -8.33
CA ASP A 138 2.98 -5.29 -8.80
C ASP A 138 2.30 -4.09 -8.13
N PRO A 139 2.42 -2.89 -8.75
CA PRO A 139 1.90 -1.65 -8.19
C PRO A 139 0.38 -1.52 -8.36
N THR A 140 -0.23 -2.31 -9.25
CA THR A 140 -1.69 -2.30 -9.46
C THR A 140 -2.41 -3.28 -8.54
N ASN A 141 -1.68 -4.02 -7.71
CA ASN A 141 -2.25 -4.85 -6.67
C ASN A 141 -2.82 -4.03 -5.49
N TYR A 142 -4.10 -4.24 -5.19
CA TYR A 142 -4.79 -3.55 -4.11
C TYR A 142 -4.11 -3.76 -2.74
N ALA A 143 -3.67 -4.98 -2.45
CA ALA A 143 -3.08 -5.30 -1.16
C ALA A 143 -1.66 -4.75 -1.03
N ASN A 144 -0.84 -4.80 -2.09
CA ASN A 144 0.50 -4.20 -2.08
C ASN A 144 0.42 -2.69 -1.88
N PHE A 145 -0.44 -1.99 -2.63
CA PHE A 145 -0.63 -0.55 -2.50
C PHE A 145 -1.09 -0.18 -1.09
N ASN A 146 -2.12 -0.84 -0.56
CA ASN A 146 -2.65 -0.50 0.76
C ASN A 146 -1.68 -0.81 1.89
N ALA A 147 -0.93 -1.92 1.79
CA ALA A 147 0.12 -2.23 2.75
C ALA A 147 1.16 -1.11 2.74
N LEU A 148 1.71 -0.75 1.57
CA LEU A 148 2.74 0.28 1.50
C LEU A 148 2.22 1.66 1.93
N SER A 149 1.01 2.02 1.51
CA SER A 149 0.32 3.24 1.93
C SER A 149 0.16 3.31 3.46
N TYR A 150 -0.27 2.21 4.08
CA TYR A 150 -0.37 2.10 5.54
C TYR A 150 1.01 2.25 6.20
N PHE A 151 2.03 1.61 5.64
CA PHE A 151 3.40 1.69 6.12
C PHE A 151 3.93 3.13 6.08
N TYR A 152 3.74 3.85 4.96
CA TYR A 152 4.12 5.26 4.82
C TYR A 152 3.31 6.20 5.73
N ALA A 153 2.02 5.91 5.92
CA ALA A 153 1.15 6.69 6.80
C ALA A 153 1.48 6.49 8.28
N SER A 154 1.83 5.26 8.65
CA SER A 154 2.12 4.87 10.02
C SER A 154 3.50 5.37 10.44
N SER A 155 3.65 5.74 11.72
CA SER A 155 4.96 6.04 12.31
C SER A 155 5.84 4.81 12.49
N LEU A 156 5.43 3.63 12.00
CA LEU A 156 6.13 2.35 12.13
C LEU A 156 7.40 2.31 11.26
N LEU A 157 7.48 3.09 10.18
CA LEU A 157 8.71 3.27 9.36
C LEU A 157 9.48 4.53 9.73
N LYS A 158 9.81 4.71 11.00
CA LYS A 158 10.85 5.69 11.37
C LYS A 158 12.23 5.02 11.37
N TYR A 159 12.68 4.56 10.21
CA TYR A 159 14.09 4.21 10.01
C TYR A 159 14.75 5.17 9.01
N GLU A 160 16.06 5.34 9.15
CA GLU A 160 16.84 6.32 8.38
C GLU A 160 16.75 6.02 6.87
N GLY A 161 16.18 6.96 6.11
CA GLY A 161 16.04 6.88 4.64
C GLY A 161 14.67 6.42 4.11
N ALA A 162 13.73 6.01 4.97
CA ALA A 162 12.38 5.63 4.53
C ALA A 162 11.52 6.86 4.17
N GLU A 163 10.80 6.79 3.04
CA GLU A 163 9.73 7.74 2.76
C GLU A 163 8.60 7.54 3.79
N SER A 164 8.13 8.62 4.41
CA SER A 164 7.06 8.54 5.40
C SER A 164 6.25 9.83 5.49
N GLY A 165 5.04 9.71 6.03
CA GLY A 165 4.10 10.81 6.19
C GLY A 165 3.17 11.01 4.99
N PHE A 166 2.31 12.02 5.10
CA PHE A 166 1.22 12.25 4.15
C PHE A 166 1.69 12.52 2.72
N GLU A 167 2.82 13.22 2.54
CA GLU A 167 3.35 13.50 1.19
C GLU A 167 3.83 12.22 0.48
N ALA A 168 4.45 11.28 1.20
CA ALA A 168 4.86 9.99 0.65
C ALA A 168 3.65 9.16 0.20
N VAL A 169 2.57 9.15 1.01
CA VAL A 169 1.34 8.44 0.65
C VAL A 169 0.66 9.08 -0.56
N LEU A 170 0.67 10.42 -0.67
CA LEU A 170 0.13 11.13 -1.82
C LEU A 170 0.93 10.82 -3.09
N ALA A 171 2.26 10.85 -3.02
CA ALA A 171 3.13 10.51 -4.14
C ALA A 171 2.93 9.05 -4.58
N LEU A 172 2.88 8.11 -3.63
CA LEU A 172 2.58 6.71 -3.89
C LEU A 172 1.22 6.54 -4.58
N SER A 173 0.18 7.19 -4.04
CA SER A 173 -1.17 7.10 -4.60
C SER A 173 -1.24 7.63 -6.03
N GLN A 174 -0.55 8.73 -6.32
CA GLN A 174 -0.50 9.31 -7.67
C GLN A 174 0.21 8.36 -8.65
N ARG A 175 1.36 7.80 -8.26
CA ARG A 175 2.09 6.80 -9.06
C ARG A 175 1.23 5.57 -9.32
N THR A 176 0.53 5.06 -8.32
CA THR A 176 -0.39 3.93 -8.46
C THR A 176 -1.50 4.22 -9.47
N LEU A 177 -2.06 5.43 -9.47
CA LEU A 177 -3.09 5.80 -10.45
C LEU A 177 -2.56 5.77 -11.88
N GLU A 178 -1.34 6.25 -12.10
CA GLU A 178 -0.69 6.22 -13.42
C GLU A 178 -0.47 4.79 -13.92
N GLU A 179 -0.11 3.86 -13.01
CA GLU A 179 0.02 2.44 -13.33
C GLU A 179 -1.33 1.79 -13.64
N CYS A 180 -2.34 1.98 -12.79
CA CYS A 180 -3.68 1.41 -12.99
C CYS A 180 -4.39 1.95 -14.26
N ASP A 181 -4.10 3.19 -14.66
CA ASP A 181 -4.68 3.77 -15.88
C ASP A 181 -4.15 3.13 -17.18
N LYS A 182 -3.12 2.28 -17.12
CA LYS A 182 -2.64 1.50 -18.26
C LYS A 182 -3.58 0.35 -18.63
N LYS A 183 -4.35 -0.19 -17.67
CA LYS A 183 -5.33 -1.26 -17.90
C LYS A 183 -6.69 -0.89 -17.28
N PRO A 184 -7.37 0.13 -17.81
CA PRO A 184 -8.57 0.72 -17.16
C PRO A 184 -9.80 -0.21 -17.13
N LEU A 185 -9.75 -1.36 -17.81
CA LEU A 185 -10.80 -2.37 -17.85
C LEU A 185 -10.50 -3.58 -16.95
N ASP A 186 -9.34 -3.61 -16.29
CA ASP A 186 -9.00 -4.66 -15.34
C ASP A 186 -9.67 -4.39 -13.98
N VAL A 187 -10.25 -5.43 -13.38
CA VAL A 187 -10.99 -5.33 -12.11
C VAL A 187 -10.07 -4.95 -10.95
N ASN A 188 -8.86 -5.52 -10.90
CA ASN A 188 -7.90 -5.26 -9.84
C ASN A 188 -7.37 -3.83 -9.96
N ASP A 189 -6.99 -3.40 -11.16
CA ASP A 189 -6.52 -2.03 -11.39
C ASP A 189 -7.60 -0.99 -11.06
N ALA A 190 -8.86 -1.25 -11.42
CA ALA A 190 -9.96 -0.35 -11.10
C ALA A 190 -10.24 -0.27 -9.59
N LEU A 191 -10.11 -1.39 -8.86
CA LEU A 191 -10.21 -1.44 -7.40
C LEU A 191 -9.08 -0.66 -6.74
N THR A 192 -7.84 -0.89 -7.17
CA THR A 192 -6.65 -0.23 -6.64
C THR A 192 -6.68 1.27 -6.91
N ALA A 193 -7.12 1.69 -8.10
CA ALA A 193 -7.32 3.11 -8.41
C ALA A 193 -8.37 3.80 -7.53
N ALA A 194 -9.47 3.10 -7.21
CA ALA A 194 -10.47 3.61 -6.27
C ALA A 194 -9.88 3.79 -4.86
N SER A 195 -9.05 2.84 -4.41
CA SER A 195 -8.34 2.91 -3.13
C SER A 195 -7.26 4.01 -3.09
N ALA A 196 -6.54 4.22 -4.19
CA ALA A 196 -5.54 5.29 -4.30
C ALA A 196 -6.20 6.68 -4.24
N THR A 197 -7.32 6.88 -4.94
CA THR A 197 -8.08 8.14 -4.84
C THR A 197 -8.75 8.35 -3.48
N GLU A 198 -9.14 7.28 -2.79
CA GLU A 198 -9.58 7.36 -1.40
C GLU A 198 -8.46 7.90 -0.50
N SER A 199 -7.24 7.34 -0.62
CA SER A 199 -6.07 7.82 0.12
C SER A 199 -5.82 9.30 -0.17
N ILE A 200 -5.80 9.72 -1.44
CA ILE A 200 -5.64 11.13 -1.82
C ILE A 200 -6.70 12.01 -1.15
N LEU A 201 -7.98 11.62 -1.22
CA LEU A 201 -9.07 12.36 -0.61
C LEU A 201 -8.89 12.50 0.91
N ILE A 202 -8.58 11.40 1.61
CA ILE A 202 -8.38 11.38 3.07
C ILE A 202 -7.19 12.25 3.48
N TYR A 203 -6.06 12.13 2.79
CA TYR A 203 -4.86 12.88 3.17
C TYR A 203 -4.94 14.35 2.79
N LYS A 204 -5.50 14.71 1.63
CA LYS A 204 -5.72 16.11 1.26
C LYS A 204 -6.70 16.78 2.22
N THR A 205 -7.77 16.12 2.61
CA THR A 205 -8.72 16.68 3.60
C THR A 205 -8.12 16.80 5.00
N SER A 206 -7.23 15.90 5.39
CA SER A 206 -6.54 15.94 6.68
C SER A 206 -5.47 17.03 6.73
N LEU A 207 -4.70 17.22 5.64
CA LEU A 207 -3.69 18.28 5.51
C LEU A 207 -4.28 19.68 5.58
N SER A 208 -5.50 19.87 5.06
CA SER A 208 -6.23 21.13 5.16
C SER A 208 -6.64 21.50 6.60
N GLY A 209 -6.36 20.64 7.60
CA GLY A 209 -6.61 20.89 9.03
C GLY A 209 -8.08 21.16 9.38
N GLY A 210 -9.01 20.78 8.51
CA GLY A 210 -10.42 21.18 8.60
C GLY A 210 -10.67 22.69 8.48
N MET A 211 -9.63 23.51 8.22
CA MET A 211 -9.72 24.96 8.12
C MET A 211 -10.06 25.44 6.71
N GLU A 212 -9.75 24.64 5.69
CA GLU A 212 -10.19 24.92 4.32
C GLU A 212 -11.64 24.43 4.12
N GLY A 213 -12.45 25.29 3.49
CA GLY A 213 -13.83 24.95 3.15
C GLY A 213 -13.90 23.75 2.19
N VAL A 214 -15.10 23.18 2.05
CA VAL A 214 -15.38 22.01 1.20
C VAL A 214 -14.87 22.16 -0.25
N GLU A 215 -14.76 23.39 -0.73
CA GLU A 215 -14.22 23.72 -2.06
C GLU A 215 -12.81 23.17 -2.28
N ALA A 216 -11.94 23.19 -1.27
CA ALA A 216 -10.55 22.80 -1.40
C ALA A 216 -10.37 21.30 -1.72
N TYR A 217 -11.28 20.45 -1.25
CA TYR A 217 -11.22 19.01 -1.49
C TYR A 217 -12.25 18.49 -2.47
N LEU A 218 -13.11 19.36 -3.01
CA LEU A 218 -14.15 18.97 -3.98
C LEU A 218 -13.58 18.28 -5.23
N PRO A 219 -12.45 18.72 -5.84
CA PRO A 219 -11.87 18.03 -6.99
C PRO A 219 -11.46 16.59 -6.68
N TYR A 220 -10.80 16.36 -5.54
CA TYR A 220 -10.38 15.01 -5.12
C TYR A 220 -11.59 14.11 -4.81
N TYR A 221 -12.65 14.68 -4.21
CA TYR A 221 -13.89 13.95 -4.00
C TYR A 221 -14.54 13.55 -5.33
N GLN A 222 -14.58 14.45 -6.32
CA GLN A 222 -15.13 14.16 -7.65
C GLN A 222 -14.31 13.09 -8.37
N GLU A 223 -12.99 13.16 -8.26
CA GLU A 223 -12.12 12.14 -8.83
C GLU A 223 -12.36 10.77 -8.18
N HIS A 224 -12.43 10.71 -6.85
CA HIS A 224 -12.73 9.48 -6.14
C HIS A 224 -14.10 8.90 -6.52
N VAL A 225 -15.15 9.74 -6.63
CA VAL A 225 -16.46 9.32 -7.16
C VAL A 225 -16.31 8.68 -8.55
N SER A 226 -15.55 9.33 -9.45
CA SER A 226 -15.34 8.81 -10.80
C SER A 226 -14.62 7.47 -10.81
N ARG A 227 -13.61 7.26 -9.94
CA ARG A 227 -12.88 5.99 -9.86
C ARG A 227 -13.73 4.87 -9.27
N VAL A 228 -14.51 5.16 -8.22
CA VAL A 228 -15.43 4.18 -7.64
C VAL A 228 -16.51 3.78 -8.66
N GLN A 229 -17.07 4.73 -9.41
CA GLN A 229 -18.02 4.44 -10.48
C GLN A 229 -17.40 3.56 -11.58
N ARG A 230 -16.15 3.83 -11.97
CA ARG A 230 -15.42 2.97 -12.92
C ARG A 230 -15.25 1.56 -12.35
N CYS A 231 -14.83 1.43 -11.10
CA CYS A 231 -14.68 0.14 -10.42
C CYS A 231 -15.99 -0.67 -10.44
N HIS A 232 -17.12 -0.06 -10.05
CA HIS A 232 -18.45 -0.68 -10.18
C HIS A 232 -18.73 -1.15 -11.60
N TRP A 233 -18.54 -0.26 -12.58
CA TRP A 233 -18.82 -0.59 -13.97
C TRP A 233 -17.95 -1.75 -14.48
N VAL A 234 -16.65 -1.76 -14.18
CA VAL A 234 -15.73 -2.85 -14.57
C VAL A 234 -16.13 -4.17 -13.92
N ILE A 235 -16.50 -4.17 -12.63
CA ILE A 235 -17.02 -5.35 -11.94
C ILE A 235 -18.28 -5.87 -12.64
N GLU A 236 -19.24 -5.01 -12.96
CA GLU A 236 -20.46 -5.41 -13.67
C GLU A 236 -20.16 -5.96 -15.07
N GLN A 237 -19.23 -5.36 -15.82
CA GLN A 237 -18.81 -5.91 -17.11
C GLN A 237 -18.15 -7.29 -16.96
N SER A 238 -17.35 -7.48 -15.91
CA SER A 238 -16.72 -8.78 -15.63
C SER A 238 -17.74 -9.87 -15.28
N LYS A 239 -18.88 -9.51 -14.68
CA LYS A 239 -20.00 -10.44 -14.47
C LYS A 239 -20.67 -10.81 -15.78
N LEU A 240 -20.91 -9.83 -16.66
CA LEU A 240 -21.57 -10.04 -17.94
C LEU A 240 -20.75 -10.91 -18.91
N ASN A 241 -19.43 -10.78 -18.89
CA ASN A 241 -18.53 -11.54 -19.76
C ASN A 241 -18.03 -12.87 -19.16
N GLY A 242 -18.46 -13.22 -17.93
CA GLY A 242 -18.08 -14.43 -17.22
C GLY A 242 -16.69 -14.43 -16.59
N ALA A 243 -15.90 -13.35 -16.73
CA ALA A 243 -14.58 -13.25 -16.10
C ALA A 243 -14.66 -13.25 -14.57
N PHE A 244 -15.72 -12.66 -14.02
CA PHE A 244 -15.98 -12.64 -12.58
C PHE A 244 -16.16 -14.04 -12.00
N ASP A 245 -16.76 -14.96 -12.76
CA ASP A 245 -17.04 -16.32 -12.30
C ASP A 245 -15.77 -17.14 -12.09
N GLY A 246 -14.70 -16.80 -12.82
CA GLY A 246 -13.37 -17.41 -12.68
C GLY A 246 -12.60 -17.00 -11.43
N LEU A 247 -13.08 -16.02 -10.67
CA LEU A 247 -12.46 -15.59 -9.41
C LEU A 247 -12.80 -16.57 -8.27
N SER A 248 -11.91 -16.67 -7.28
CA SER A 248 -12.23 -17.39 -6.04
C SER A 248 -13.36 -16.71 -5.27
N GLU A 249 -14.13 -17.47 -4.49
CA GLU A 249 -15.21 -16.91 -3.66
C GLU A 249 -14.69 -15.88 -2.66
N SER A 250 -13.50 -16.09 -2.09
CA SER A 250 -12.85 -15.11 -1.22
C SER A 250 -12.59 -13.79 -1.94
N ARG A 251 -12.12 -13.83 -3.19
CA ARG A 251 -11.84 -12.63 -3.99
C ARG A 251 -13.13 -11.91 -4.38
N LYS A 252 -14.18 -12.65 -4.74
CA LYS A 252 -15.51 -12.08 -5.02
C LYS A 252 -16.06 -11.36 -3.79
N ALA A 253 -15.97 -11.97 -2.61
CA ALA A 253 -16.41 -11.37 -1.35
C ALA A 253 -15.63 -10.10 -1.02
N GLU A 254 -14.30 -10.14 -1.14
CA GLU A 254 -13.43 -8.98 -0.92
C GLU A 254 -13.81 -7.81 -1.86
N LEU A 255 -14.00 -8.06 -3.15
CA LEU A 255 -14.39 -7.03 -4.13
C LEU A 255 -15.71 -6.34 -3.72
N VAL A 256 -16.70 -7.13 -3.32
CA VAL A 256 -18.01 -6.61 -2.88
C VAL A 256 -17.86 -5.77 -1.61
N GLU A 257 -17.11 -6.25 -0.63
CA GLU A 257 -16.87 -5.56 0.63
C GLU A 257 -16.17 -4.21 0.40
N ARG A 258 -15.09 -4.18 -0.39
CA ARG A 258 -14.34 -2.93 -0.67
C ARG A 258 -15.19 -1.90 -1.40
N VAL A 259 -15.99 -2.35 -2.36
CA VAL A 259 -16.93 -1.46 -3.04
C VAL A 259 -17.97 -0.88 -2.07
N GLN A 260 -18.45 -1.66 -1.10
CA GLN A 260 -19.34 -1.14 -0.05
C GLN A 260 -18.64 -0.12 0.85
N GLN A 261 -17.38 -0.35 1.22
CA GLN A 261 -16.56 0.59 1.99
C GLN A 261 -16.40 1.93 1.25
N PHE A 262 -16.08 1.91 -0.05
CA PHE A 262 -16.01 3.12 -0.86
C PHE A 262 -17.34 3.87 -0.90
N ASN A 263 -18.46 3.16 -1.10
CA ASN A 263 -19.77 3.78 -1.11
C ASN A 263 -20.11 4.44 0.24
N TYR A 264 -19.73 3.80 1.35
CA TYR A 264 -19.89 4.38 2.68
C TYR A 264 -19.13 5.71 2.80
N LEU A 265 -17.85 5.74 2.40
CA LEU A 265 -17.05 6.95 2.44
C LEU A 265 -17.63 8.05 1.54
N LEU A 266 -18.00 7.71 0.31
CA LEU A 266 -18.63 8.65 -0.63
C LEU A 266 -19.89 9.28 -0.05
N ASN A 267 -20.73 8.50 0.63
CA ASN A 267 -21.93 9.01 1.29
C ASN A 267 -21.58 10.02 2.41
N GLN A 268 -20.54 9.75 3.21
CA GLN A 268 -20.10 10.67 4.26
C GLN A 268 -19.64 12.02 3.67
N TYR A 269 -18.84 12.00 2.60
CA TYR A 269 -18.42 13.23 1.94
C TYR A 269 -19.57 13.94 1.20
N ALA A 270 -20.49 13.18 0.60
CA ALA A 270 -21.66 13.75 -0.05
C ALA A 270 -22.51 14.57 0.94
N LEU A 271 -22.66 14.10 2.18
CA LEU A 271 -23.37 14.84 3.23
C LEU A 271 -22.66 16.16 3.57
N LYS A 272 -21.34 16.14 3.74
CA LYS A 272 -20.53 17.36 3.97
C LYS A 272 -20.67 18.36 2.83
N VAL A 273 -20.63 17.88 1.58
CA VAL A 273 -20.80 18.72 0.39
C VAL A 273 -22.20 19.33 0.31
N ARG A 274 -23.24 18.57 0.65
CA ARG A 274 -24.63 19.10 0.68
C ARG A 274 -24.82 20.16 1.76
N ALA A 275 -24.31 19.91 2.97
CA ALA A 275 -24.38 20.86 4.08
C ALA A 275 -23.74 22.20 3.70
N TYR A 276 -22.53 22.14 3.14
CA TYR A 276 -21.81 23.32 2.65
C TYR A 276 -22.59 24.10 1.57
N LYS A 277 -23.18 23.41 0.59
CA LYS A 277 -24.01 24.05 -0.44
C LYS A 277 -25.26 24.73 0.15
N GLN A 278 -25.84 24.18 1.21
CA GLN A 278 -26.98 24.80 1.90
C GLN A 278 -26.56 26.08 2.64
N GLU A 279 -25.41 26.06 3.34
CA GLU A 279 -24.86 27.24 4.00
C GLU A 279 -24.58 28.38 3.02
N LEU A 280 -23.98 28.09 1.86
CA LEU A 280 -23.73 29.09 0.81
C LEU A 280 -25.03 29.71 0.27
N ARG A 281 -26.10 28.91 0.12
CA ARG A 281 -27.40 29.42 -0.32
C ARG A 281 -28.04 30.33 0.74
N GLY A 282 -27.93 29.96 2.02
CA GLY A 282 -28.42 30.78 3.14
C GLY A 282 -27.70 32.12 3.26
N LYS A 283 -26.38 32.15 3.01
CA LYS A 283 -25.59 33.40 3.00
C LYS A 283 -25.98 34.33 1.85
N LYS A 284 -26.33 33.79 0.68
CA LYS A 284 -26.79 34.59 -0.49
C LYS A 284 -28.21 35.15 -0.35
N SER A 285 -29.01 34.64 0.58
CA SER A 285 -30.40 35.10 0.80
C SER A 285 -30.55 36.18 1.87
N LEU A 286 -29.47 36.65 2.49
CA LEU A 286 -29.49 37.80 3.39
C LEU A 286 -29.43 39.09 2.54
N PRO A 287 -30.46 39.95 2.54
CA PRO A 287 -30.39 41.26 1.91
C PRO A 287 -29.39 42.15 2.66
N GLU A 288 -28.60 42.92 1.91
CA GLU A 288 -27.77 44.03 2.44
C GLU A 288 -28.62 45.13 3.07
#